data_AF-A0A1F3T8N1-F1
#
_entry.id   AF-A0A1F3T8N1-F1
#
_cell.length_a   1.000
_cell.length_b   1.000
_cell.length_c   1.000
_cell.angle_alpha   90.00
_cell.angle_beta   90.00
_cell.angle_gamma   90.00
#
_symmetry.space_group_name_H-M   'P 1'
#
loop_
_entity.id
_entity.type
_entity.pdbx_description
1 polymer ?
#
loop_
_entity_poly.entity_id
_entity_poly.type
_entity_poly.pdbx_seq_one_letter_code
_entity_poly.pdbx_strand_id
1 'polypeptide(L)'
;MLGSGKKTATHKGFIRKVLFNSQGFPIFLVCTVLAILFVLFRMKVVELDYGINDLNKKIDQVRVEQKELNAQKSRLLSVKNLRNMAARHNLNQPRRDQIIVIPKTDETSND
;
A
#
# COMPACT_ATOMS: atom_id res chain seq x y z
N MET A 1 70.95 -4.34 16.84
CA MET A 1 70.62 -4.74 15.45
C MET A 1 69.63 -5.89 15.51
N LEU A 2 68.54 -5.76 14.75
CA LEU A 2 67.56 -6.79 14.36
C LEU A 2 66.77 -7.48 15.50
N GLY A 3 65.45 -7.50 15.51
CA GLY A 3 64.47 -7.16 14.49
C GLY A 3 63.17 -7.86 14.89
N SER A 4 62.18 -7.08 15.33
CA SER A 4 60.87 -7.58 15.77
C SER A 4 60.07 -8.06 14.55
N GLY A 5 59.95 -9.38 14.41
CA GLY A 5 59.22 -10.03 13.31
C GLY A 5 57.72 -10.12 13.61
N LYS A 6 56.95 -9.24 12.95
CA LYS A 6 55.48 -9.19 12.98
C LYS A 6 54.88 -10.51 12.47
N LYS A 7 54.03 -11.16 13.28
CA LYS A 7 53.23 -12.34 12.89
C LYS A 7 51.99 -11.89 12.11
N THR A 8 52.11 -11.74 10.80
CA THR A 8 50.99 -11.42 9.89
C THR A 8 50.82 -12.51 8.84
N ALA A 9 50.33 -13.70 9.21
CA ALA A 9 49.93 -14.73 8.23
C ALA A 9 49.14 -15.92 8.83
N THR A 10 47.98 -15.72 9.47
CA THR A 10 47.22 -16.89 9.99
C THR A 10 45.71 -16.84 9.84
N HIS A 11 45.14 -15.99 8.98
CA HIS A 11 43.69 -16.03 8.71
C HIS A 11 43.32 -16.98 7.55
N LYS A 12 44.17 -17.05 6.51
CA LYS A 12 43.90 -17.83 5.27
C LYS A 12 43.88 -19.34 5.52
N GLY A 13 44.72 -19.83 6.43
CA GLY A 13 44.81 -21.25 6.80
C GLY A 13 43.63 -21.74 7.63
N PHE A 14 43.10 -20.90 8.51
CA PHE A 14 41.94 -21.23 9.34
C PHE A 14 40.65 -21.32 8.50
N ILE A 15 40.44 -20.38 7.57
CA ILE A 15 39.29 -20.37 6.66
C ILE A 15 39.30 -21.63 5.77
N ARG A 16 40.45 -22.02 5.21
CA ARG A 16 40.55 -23.28 4.46
C ARG A 16 40.27 -24.51 5.33
N LYS A 17 40.76 -24.55 6.58
CA LYS A 17 40.52 -25.68 7.49
C LYS A 17 39.06 -25.82 7.91
N VAL A 18 38.35 -24.70 8.14
CA VAL A 18 36.94 -24.68 8.52
C VAL A 18 36.04 -25.03 7.33
N LEU A 19 36.37 -24.57 6.11
CA LEU A 19 35.60 -24.91 4.90
C LEU A 19 35.83 -26.34 4.40
N PHE A 20 37.03 -26.91 4.57
CA PHE A 20 37.34 -28.30 4.18
C PHE A 20 37.09 -29.33 5.30
N ASN A 21 36.55 -28.93 6.44
CA ASN A 21 36.13 -29.86 7.49
C ASN A 21 34.68 -30.31 7.25
N SER A 22 34.39 -31.61 7.37
CA SER A 22 33.09 -32.24 7.09
C SER A 22 31.91 -31.56 7.81
N GLN A 23 32.16 -30.96 8.98
CA GLN A 23 31.15 -30.29 9.80
C GLN A 23 30.97 -28.78 9.48
N GLY A 24 31.96 -28.13 8.85
CA GLY A 24 31.90 -26.70 8.53
C GLY A 24 31.27 -26.39 7.17
N PHE A 25 31.36 -27.32 6.23
CA PHE A 25 30.72 -27.24 4.92
C PHE A 25 29.20 -27.01 4.96
N PRO A 26 28.39 -27.75 5.75
CA PRO A 26 26.94 -27.53 5.80
C PRO A 26 26.57 -26.15 6.40
N ILE A 27 27.33 -25.65 7.39
CA ILE A 27 27.11 -24.31 7.95
C ILE A 27 27.36 -23.23 6.88
N PHE A 28 28.44 -23.37 6.11
CA PHE A 28 28.75 -22.42 5.05
C PHE A 28 27.69 -22.43 3.94
N LEU A 29 27.19 -23.62 3.59
CA LEU A 29 26.10 -23.78 2.62
C LEU A 29 24.84 -23.04 3.07
N VAL A 30 24.40 -23.23 4.32
CA VAL A 30 23.21 -22.57 4.87
C VAL A 30 23.40 -21.05 4.91
N CYS A 31 24.56 -20.56 5.36
CA CYS A 31 24.85 -19.12 5.35
C CYS A 31 24.81 -18.53 3.93
N THR A 32 25.28 -19.28 2.93
CA THR A 32 25.22 -18.85 1.52
C THR A 32 23.78 -18.78 1.03
N VAL A 33 22.94 -19.77 1.35
CA VAL A 33 21.51 -19.77 1.00
C VAL A 33 20.78 -18.60 1.68
N LEU A 34 21.05 -18.35 2.96
CA LEU A 34 20.47 -17.22 3.70
C LEU A 34 20.89 -15.87 3.11
N ALA A 35 22.16 -15.74 2.70
CA ALA A 35 22.64 -14.53 2.06
C ALA A 35 21.92 -14.25 0.73
N ILE A 36 21.73 -15.28 -0.10
CA ILE A 36 20.98 -15.16 -1.36
C ILE A 36 19.51 -14.82 -1.08
N LEU A 37 18.88 -15.49 -0.12
CA LEU A 37 17.49 -15.26 0.24
C LEU A 37 17.26 -13.82 0.75
N PHE A 38 18.19 -13.29 1.54
CA PHE A 38 18.14 -11.91 2.01
C PHE A 38 18.14 -10.90 0.86
N VAL A 39 19.00 -11.10 -0.15
CA VAL A 39 19.06 -10.24 -1.34
C VAL A 39 17.77 -10.33 -2.15
N LEU A 40 17.23 -11.54 -2.33
CA LEU A 40 15.96 -11.74 -3.02
C LEU A 40 14.80 -11.07 -2.28
N PHE A 41 14.76 -11.18 -0.95
CA PHE A 41 13.76 -10.52 -0.13
C PHE A 41 13.88 -8.99 -0.19
N ARG A 42 15.10 -8.44 -0.29
CA ARG A 42 15.30 -7.00 -0.51
C ARG A 42 14.71 -6.50 -1.82
N MET A 43 14.82 -7.29 -2.90
CA MET A 43 14.24 -6.96 -4.21
C MET A 43 12.71 -7.15 -4.22
N LYS A 44 12.25 -8.32 -3.76
CA LYS A 44 11.07 -8.54 -2.90
C LYS A 44 10.24 -7.31 -2.51
N VAL A 45 10.73 -6.71 -1.44
CA VAL A 45 10.12 -5.60 -0.72
C VAL A 45 9.99 -4.37 -1.60
N VAL A 46 11.02 -4.05 -2.38
CA VAL A 46 11.00 -2.86 -3.24
C VAL A 46 9.93 -2.97 -4.34
N GLU A 47 9.79 -4.14 -4.96
CA GLU A 47 8.75 -4.39 -5.96
C GLU A 47 7.34 -4.27 -5.35
N LEU A 48 7.17 -4.81 -4.14
CA LEU A 48 5.91 -4.73 -3.40
C LEU A 48 5.57 -3.28 -3.02
N ASP A 49 6.55 -2.51 -2.54
CA ASP A 49 6.38 -1.11 -2.17
C ASP A 49 5.92 -0.27 -3.38
N TYR A 50 6.46 -0.53 -4.58
CA TYR A 50 6.00 0.12 -5.79
C TYR A 50 4.55 -0.24 -6.13
N GLY A 51 4.17 -1.52 -6.00
CA GLY A 51 2.80 -1.97 -6.21
C GLY A 51 1.82 -1.32 -5.22
N ILE A 52 2.17 -1.29 -3.93
CA ILE A 52 1.35 -0.68 -2.88
C ILE A 52 1.18 0.82 -3.15
N ASN A 53 2.25 1.52 -3.55
CA ASN A 53 2.17 2.94 -3.84
C ASN A 53 1.27 3.25 -5.05
N ASP A 54 1.30 2.43 -6.10
CA ASP A 54 0.39 2.58 -7.24
C ASP A 54 -1.08 2.37 -6.84
N LEU A 55 -1.35 1.33 -6.03
CA LEU A 55 -2.70 1.07 -5.51
C LEU A 55 -3.20 2.21 -4.62
N ASN A 56 -2.35 2.74 -3.73
CA ASN A 56 -2.72 3.87 -2.87
C ASN A 56 -3.06 5.12 -3.69
N LYS A 57 -2.31 5.41 -4.76
CA LYS A 57 -2.64 6.52 -5.66
C LYS A 57 -4.00 6.34 -6.31
N LYS A 58 -4.34 5.13 -6.76
CA LYS A 58 -5.66 4.81 -7.32
C LYS A 58 -6.78 4.98 -6.29
N ILE A 59 -6.55 4.53 -5.05
CA ILE A 59 -7.51 4.71 -3.95
C ILE A 59 -7.75 6.20 -3.68
N ASP A 60 -6.69 7.01 -3.64
CA ASP A 60 -6.82 8.45 -3.42
C ASP A 60 -7.52 9.16 -4.57
N GLN A 61 -7.25 8.75 -5.82
CA GLN A 61 -7.97 9.27 -6.98
C GLN A 61 -9.47 8.95 -6.89
N VAL A 62 -9.83 7.69 -6.65
CA VAL A 62 -11.24 7.28 -6.50
C VAL A 62 -11.91 8.02 -5.33
N ARG A 63 -11.19 8.25 -4.23
CA ARG A 63 -11.71 9.02 -3.09
C ARG A 63 -11.98 10.48 -3.46
N VAL A 64 -11.12 11.11 -4.25
CA VAL A 64 -11.32 12.48 -4.74
C VAL A 64 -12.49 12.52 -5.73
N GLU A 65 -12.54 11.60 -6.68
CA GLU A 65 -13.65 11.47 -7.63
C GLU A 65 -14.98 11.26 -6.90
N GLN A 66 -15.01 10.41 -5.87
CA GLN A 66 -16.21 10.20 -5.05
C GLN A 66 -16.67 11.48 -4.34
N LYS A 67 -15.74 12.28 -3.81
CA LYS A 67 -16.05 13.58 -3.21
C LYS A 67 -16.65 14.53 -4.25
N GLU A 68 -16.09 14.56 -5.45
CA GLU A 68 -16.58 15.39 -6.53
C GLU A 68 -17.98 14.93 -6.98
N LEU A 69 -18.18 13.64 -7.20
CA LEU A 69 -19.47 13.05 -7.58
C LEU A 69 -20.55 13.35 -6.53
N ASN A 70 -20.23 13.23 -5.25
CA ASN A 70 -21.14 13.58 -4.16
C ASN A 70 -21.49 15.08 -4.16
N ALA A 71 -20.52 15.95 -4.45
CA ALA A 71 -20.76 17.39 -4.59
C ALA A 71 -21.62 17.71 -5.82
N GLN A 72 -21.36 17.05 -6.96
CA GLN A 72 -22.16 17.21 -8.18
C GLN A 72 -23.59 16.71 -7.98
N LYS A 73 -23.77 15.54 -7.36
CA LYS A 73 -25.09 15.00 -6.96
C LYS A 73 -25.84 16.00 -6.09
N SER A 74 -25.20 16.54 -5.06
CA SER A 74 -25.81 17.54 -4.16
C SER A 74 -26.17 18.82 -4.89
N ARG A 75 -25.33 19.27 -5.83
CA ARG A 75 -25.60 20.44 -6.68
C ARG A 75 -26.80 20.20 -7.61
N LEU A 76 -26.89 19.05 -8.25
CA LEU A 76 -28.01 18.67 -9.11
C LEU A 76 -29.33 18.57 -8.32
N LEU A 77 -29.27 17.98 -7.12
CA LEU A 77 -30.40 17.85 -6.20
C LEU A 77 -30.66 19.11 -5.36
N SER A 78 -29.98 20.23 -5.65
CA SER A 78 -30.24 21.48 -4.94
C SER A 78 -31.65 22.01 -5.26
N VAL A 79 -32.27 22.67 -4.27
CA VAL A 79 -33.65 23.20 -4.40
C VAL A 79 -33.81 24.09 -5.63
N LYS A 80 -32.79 24.87 -5.98
CA LYS A 80 -32.78 25.73 -7.17
C LYS A 80 -32.91 24.91 -8.46
N ASN A 81 -32.11 23.85 -8.60
CA ASN A 81 -32.14 23.00 -9.79
C ASN A 81 -33.42 22.15 -9.85
N LEU A 82 -33.90 21.66 -8.71
CA LEU A 82 -35.17 20.94 -8.63
C LEU A 82 -36.37 21.84 -9.00
N ARG A 83 -36.42 23.09 -8.54
CA ARG A 83 -37.46 24.05 -8.95
C ARG A 83 -37.40 24.38 -10.43
N ASN A 84 -36.20 24.59 -10.98
CA ASN A 84 -36.02 24.82 -12.41
C ASN A 84 -36.49 23.62 -13.24
N MET A 85 -36.21 22.40 -12.79
CA MET A 85 -36.64 21.17 -13.45
C MET A 85 -38.17 21.00 -13.37
N ALA A 86 -38.76 21.24 -12.20
CA ALA A 86 -40.21 21.22 -12.01
C ALA A 86 -40.93 22.22 -12.92
N ALA A 87 -40.39 23.44 -13.05
CA ALA A 87 -40.93 24.46 -13.93
C ALA A 87 -40.88 24.04 -15.41
N ARG A 88 -39.78 23.40 -15.87
CA ARG A 88 -39.64 22.91 -17.25
C ARG A 88 -40.63 21.79 -17.58
N HIS A 89 -41.01 20.98 -16.60
CA HIS A 89 -41.91 19.85 -16.77
C HIS A 89 -43.35 20.12 -16.28
N ASN A 90 -43.70 21.38 -15.98
CA ASN A 90 -45.01 21.79 -15.45
C ASN A 90 -45.45 21.00 -14.20
N LEU A 91 -44.50 20.64 -13.35
CA LEU A 91 -44.77 19.92 -12.10
C LEU A 91 -45.15 20.91 -10.99
N ASN A 92 -46.29 20.69 -10.34
CA ASN A 92 -46.75 21.48 -9.20
C ASN A 92 -46.10 21.01 -7.89
N GLN A 93 -46.03 21.92 -6.92
CA GLN A 93 -45.50 21.61 -5.60
C GLN A 93 -46.40 20.55 -4.91
N PRO A 94 -45.82 19.45 -4.37
CA PRO A 94 -46.59 18.38 -3.77
C PRO A 94 -47.30 18.83 -2.49
N ARG A 95 -48.46 18.21 -2.22
CA ARG A 95 -49.21 18.40 -0.96
C ARG A 95 -48.57 17.59 0.17
N ARG A 96 -48.88 17.92 1.43
CA ARG A 96 -48.24 17.29 2.63
C ARG A 96 -48.38 15.77 2.66
N ASP A 97 -49.49 15.24 2.18
CA ASP A 97 -49.80 13.81 2.04
C ASP A 97 -48.93 13.08 1.01
N GLN A 98 -48.31 13.82 0.08
CA GLN A 98 -47.48 13.26 -1.00
C GLN A 98 -45.98 13.31 -0.66
N ILE A 99 -45.60 13.81 0.52
CA ILE A 99 -44.20 13.93 0.95
C ILE A 99 -43.76 12.60 1.57
N ILE A 100 -42.86 11.89 0.90
CA ILE A 100 -42.23 10.67 1.42
C ILE A 100 -40.91 11.08 2.09
N VAL A 101 -40.85 10.96 3.42
CA VAL A 101 -39.61 11.18 4.18
C VAL A 101 -38.88 9.85 4.28
N ILE A 102 -37.73 9.77 3.63
CA ILE A 102 -36.86 8.60 3.73
C ILE A 102 -35.93 8.85 4.93
N PRO A 103 -35.98 8.02 5.99
CA PRO A 103 -35.05 8.15 7.11
C PRO A 103 -33.63 7.93 6.61
N LYS A 104 -32.67 8.68 7.17
CA LYS A 104 -31.25 8.39 6.93
C LYS A 104 -30.94 7.02 7.55
N THR A 105 -30.66 6.03 6.71
CA THR A 105 -29.93 4.85 7.13
C THR A 105 -28.49 5.27 7.31
N ASP A 106 -27.97 5.16 8.54
CA ASP A 106 -26.61 5.56 8.88
C ASP A 106 -25.60 4.61 8.25
N GLU A 107 -25.26 4.82 6.97
CA GLU A 107 -24.14 4.14 6.29
C GLU A 107 -22.78 4.74 6.68
N THR A 108 -22.63 5.11 7.96
CA THR A 108 -21.36 5.51 8.58
C THR A 108 -21.10 4.61 9.77
N SER A 109 -21.01 3.30 9.53
CA SER A 109 -20.41 2.33 10.45
C SER A 109 -19.67 1.27 9.64
N ASN A 110 -18.56 1.68 9.01
CA ASN A 110 -17.48 0.79 8.62
C ASN A 110 -16.23 1.66 8.61
N ASP A 111 -15.75 1.94 9.83
CA ASP A 111 -14.31 2.08 10.09
C ASP A 111 -13.61 0.76 9.70
#